data_AF-A0A1F4DF48-F1
#
_entry.id   AF-A0A1F4DF48-F1
#
_cell.length_a   1.000
_cell.length_b   1.000
_cell.length_c   1.000
_cell.angle_alpha   90.00
_cell.angle_beta   90.00
_cell.angle_gamma   90.00
#
_symmetry.space_group_name_H-M   'P 1'
#
loop_
_entity.id
_entity.type
_entity.pdbx_description
1 polymer ?
#
loop_
_entity_poly.entity_id
_entity_poly.type
_entity_poly.pdbx_seq_one_letter_code
_entity_poly.pdbx_strand_id
1 'polypeptide(L)'
;MYPNLESLGAATAFVDEIVDIVESVPLFQGLDAEEIRTIAQFMPCFGAPSGETLLREGEPGDYLLLLLTGQAQVWKRDGKGQNRKITLVTPGTTLGEMSLIDGQPRFATCITTMPVDFAVLRRDDFSRLLETAPRLCAKFMLLLLQIMTQRLRETSNRMLQLGPLV
;
A
#
# COMPACT_ATOMS: atom_id res chain seq x y z
N MET A 1 -7.73 16.55 -0.62
CA MET A 1 -7.85 16.21 0.82
C MET A 1 -9.13 15.41 0.96
N TYR A 2 -9.04 14.16 1.39
CA TYR A 2 -10.19 13.25 1.46
C TYR A 2 -11.08 13.64 2.65
N PRO A 3 -12.33 14.09 2.43
CA PRO A 3 -13.16 14.72 3.47
C PRO A 3 -13.65 13.74 4.55
N ASN A 4 -13.60 12.44 4.29
CA ASN A 4 -14.12 11.39 5.16
C ASN A 4 -13.03 10.64 5.94
N LEU A 5 -11.77 11.10 5.86
CA LEU A 5 -10.68 10.46 6.57
C LEU A 5 -10.54 11.07 7.97
N GLU A 6 -10.59 10.22 8.98
CA GLU A 6 -10.23 10.59 10.34
C GLU A 6 -8.71 10.56 10.47
N SER A 7 -8.09 11.65 10.94
CA SER A 7 -6.66 11.67 11.22
C SER A 7 -6.38 10.98 12.54
N LEU A 8 -5.61 9.89 12.52
CA LEU A 8 -5.24 9.11 13.70
C LEU A 8 -3.85 9.51 14.25
N GLY A 9 -3.16 10.45 13.61
CA GLY A 9 -1.84 10.92 14.01
C GLY A 9 -0.71 10.19 13.28
N ALA A 10 0.42 9.99 13.93
CA ALA A 10 1.56 9.28 13.33
C ALA A 10 1.43 7.76 13.53
N ALA A 11 1.96 6.97 12.59
CA ALA A 11 2.02 5.51 12.71
C ALA A 11 2.83 5.02 13.91
N THR A 12 3.57 5.91 14.60
CA THR A 12 4.19 5.60 15.89
C THR A 12 3.19 5.11 16.94
N ALA A 13 1.92 5.55 16.86
CA ALA A 13 0.85 5.09 17.75
C ALA A 13 0.38 3.66 17.42
N PHE A 14 0.74 3.16 16.23
CA PHE A 14 0.39 1.84 15.72
C PHE A 14 1.63 0.94 15.61
N VAL A 15 2.74 1.27 16.29
CA VAL A 15 3.99 0.51 16.16
C VAL A 15 3.80 -0.92 16.64
N ASP A 16 3.04 -1.14 17.71
CA ASP A 16 2.79 -2.48 18.23
C ASP A 16 1.96 -3.29 17.23
N GLU A 17 0.91 -2.71 16.63
CA GLU A 17 0.16 -3.33 15.55
C GLU A 17 1.02 -3.55 14.31
N ILE A 18 1.85 -2.58 13.93
CA ILE A 18 2.77 -2.72 12.80
C ILE A 18 3.72 -3.88 13.09
N VAL A 19 4.32 -3.97 14.29
CA VAL A 19 5.23 -5.03 14.75
C VAL A 19 4.53 -6.40 14.80
N ASP A 20 3.31 -6.46 15.32
CA ASP A 20 2.51 -7.69 15.36
C ASP A 20 2.14 -8.16 13.94
N ILE A 21 1.93 -7.22 13.03
CA ILE A 21 1.66 -7.51 11.62
C ILE A 21 3.00 -7.73 10.87
N VAL A 22 4.16 -7.24 11.35
CA VAL A 22 5.50 -7.35 10.71
C VAL A 22 5.94 -8.79 10.51
N GLU A 23 5.62 -9.72 11.42
CA GLU A 23 5.91 -11.14 11.19
C GLU A 23 5.18 -11.68 9.94
N SER A 24 4.00 -11.14 9.64
CA SER A 24 3.16 -11.50 8.49
C SER A 24 3.32 -10.57 7.27
N VAL A 25 4.03 -9.44 7.40
CA VAL A 25 4.14 -8.40 6.36
C VAL A 25 5.50 -8.41 5.70
N PRO A 26 5.57 -8.81 4.43
CA PRO A 26 6.82 -8.78 3.68
C PRO A 26 7.49 -7.39 3.63
N LEU A 27 6.72 -6.30 3.79
CA LEU A 27 7.26 -4.93 3.74
C LEU A 27 8.21 -4.60 4.88
N PHE A 28 8.12 -5.29 6.02
CA PHE A 28 8.94 -5.01 7.19
C PHE A 28 9.78 -6.21 7.63
N GLN A 29 9.73 -7.33 6.89
CA GLN A 29 10.57 -8.49 7.17
C GLN A 29 12.05 -8.11 7.08
N GLY A 30 12.78 -8.31 8.18
CA GLY A 30 14.21 -7.99 8.27
C GLY A 30 14.53 -6.55 8.69
N LEU A 31 13.52 -5.77 9.09
CA LEU A 31 13.70 -4.53 9.84
C LEU A 31 13.59 -4.80 11.33
N ASP A 32 14.44 -4.17 12.14
CA ASP A 32 14.29 -4.20 13.60
C ASP A 32 13.22 -3.19 14.08
N ALA A 33 12.86 -3.27 15.37
CA ALA A 33 11.83 -2.43 15.95
C ALA A 33 12.15 -0.92 15.88
N GLU A 34 13.42 -0.53 15.97
CA GLU A 34 13.84 0.87 15.85
C GLU A 34 13.79 1.35 14.40
N GLU A 35 14.14 0.50 13.45
CA GLU A 35 13.98 0.73 12.01
C GLU A 35 12.50 0.92 11.64
N ILE A 36 11.62 0.06 12.16
CA ILE A 36 10.16 0.19 11.98
C ILE A 36 9.66 1.49 12.59
N ARG A 37 10.05 1.79 13.84
CA ARG A 37 9.68 3.04 14.52
C ARG A 37 10.13 4.27 13.74
N THR A 38 11.32 4.21 13.15
CA THR A 38 11.87 5.30 12.32
C THR A 38 11.04 5.50 11.06
N ILE A 39 10.69 4.44 10.32
CA ILE A 39 9.82 4.55 9.13
C ILE A 39 8.42 5.06 9.52
N ALA A 40 7.86 4.57 10.63
CA ALA A 40 6.53 4.94 11.10
C ALA A 40 6.40 6.45 11.40
N GLN A 41 7.49 7.14 11.76
CA GLN A 41 7.49 8.60 11.93
C GLN A 41 7.19 9.36 10.63
N PHE A 42 7.47 8.76 9.46
CA PHE A 42 7.19 9.34 8.15
C PHE A 42 5.82 8.94 7.60
N MET A 43 5.05 8.14 8.36
CA MET A 43 3.77 7.60 7.90
C MET A 43 2.61 8.08 8.78
N PRO A 44 1.92 9.18 8.43
CA PRO A 44 0.66 9.52 9.10
C PRO A 44 -0.40 8.43 8.89
N CYS A 45 -1.21 8.20 9.91
CA CYS A 45 -2.29 7.24 9.95
C CYS A 45 -3.66 7.91 9.80
N PHE A 46 -4.56 7.21 9.12
CA PHE A 46 -5.92 7.64 8.88
C PHE A 46 -6.90 6.48 9.03
N GLY A 47 -8.10 6.80 9.51
CA GLY A 47 -9.26 5.92 9.51
C GLY A 47 -10.19 6.25 8.34
N ALA A 48 -10.80 5.23 7.74
CA ALA A 48 -11.82 5.39 6.70
C ALA A 48 -13.03 4.45 6.96
N PRO A 49 -14.27 4.92 6.72
CA PRO A 49 -15.46 4.08 6.81
C PRO A 49 -15.53 3.08 5.66
N SER A 50 -16.47 2.13 5.73
CA SER A 50 -16.79 1.24 4.60
C SER A 50 -17.34 2.02 3.41
N GLY A 51 -16.97 1.61 2.18
CA GLY A 51 -17.38 2.26 0.94
C GLY A 51 -16.51 3.45 0.52
N GLU A 52 -15.52 3.82 1.32
CA GLU A 52 -14.60 4.93 1.01
C GLU A 52 -13.62 4.53 -0.10
N THR A 53 -13.42 5.44 -1.07
CA THR A 53 -12.44 5.23 -2.14
C THR A 53 -11.07 5.74 -1.70
N LEU A 54 -10.18 4.81 -1.32
CA LEU A 54 -8.82 5.15 -0.92
C LEU A 54 -7.96 5.59 -2.11
N LEU A 55 -8.07 4.86 -3.23
CA LEU A 55 -7.35 5.14 -4.47
C LEU A 55 -8.34 5.09 -5.63
N ARG A 56 -8.23 6.00 -6.61
CA ARG A 56 -9.07 5.97 -7.81
C ARG A 56 -8.22 5.79 -9.05
N GLU A 57 -8.59 4.81 -9.87
CA GLU A 57 -7.94 4.53 -11.15
C GLU A 57 -7.86 5.80 -12.02
N GLY A 58 -6.66 6.05 -12.59
CA GLY A 58 -6.40 7.17 -13.49
C GLY A 58 -6.14 8.52 -12.81
N GLU A 59 -6.34 8.64 -11.50
CA GLU A 59 -5.93 9.85 -10.77
C GLU A 59 -4.39 9.89 -10.60
N PRO A 60 -3.78 11.08 -10.50
CA PRO A 60 -2.40 11.20 -10.04
C PRO A 60 -2.21 10.56 -8.66
N GLY A 61 -1.02 10.00 -8.41
CA GLY A 61 -0.71 9.34 -7.15
C GLY A 61 0.71 9.63 -6.67
N ASP A 62 0.83 10.25 -5.50
CA ASP A 62 2.08 10.67 -4.88
C ASP A 62 2.32 10.03 -3.52
N TYR A 63 1.57 8.98 -3.19
CA TYR A 63 1.70 8.25 -1.93
C TYR A 63 1.44 6.76 -2.12
N LEU A 64 2.03 5.94 -1.25
CA LEU A 64 1.55 4.58 -0.99
C LEU A 64 0.81 4.55 0.35
N LEU A 65 -0.02 3.53 0.54
CA LEU A 65 -0.62 3.23 1.83
C LEU A 65 -0.34 1.80 2.25
N LEU A 66 -0.28 1.57 3.56
CA LEU A 66 -0.23 0.28 4.21
C LEU A 66 -1.53 0.09 4.99
N LEU A 67 -2.28 -0.95 4.68
CA LEU A 67 -3.49 -1.28 5.43
C LEU A 67 -3.09 -1.84 6.80
N LEU A 68 -3.59 -1.25 7.90
CA LEU A 68 -3.30 -1.69 9.27
C LEU A 68 -4.44 -2.56 9.82
N THR A 69 -5.69 -2.18 9.55
CA THR A 69 -6.88 -2.90 10.01
C THR A 69 -7.95 -2.95 8.92
N GLY A 70 -8.94 -3.84 9.08
CA GLY A 70 -10.09 -3.95 8.19
C GLY A 70 -9.77 -4.56 6.81
N GLN A 71 -10.57 -4.22 5.80
CA GLN A 71 -10.48 -4.79 4.45
C GLN A 71 -10.89 -3.80 3.36
N ALA A 72 -10.28 -3.96 2.18
CA ALA A 72 -10.63 -3.23 0.97
C ALA A 72 -10.59 -4.13 -0.27
N GLN A 73 -11.20 -3.69 -1.36
CA GLN A 73 -11.23 -4.42 -2.63
C GLN A 73 -10.63 -3.56 -3.74
N VAL A 74 -9.69 -4.14 -4.50
CA VAL A 74 -9.13 -3.53 -5.71
C VAL A 74 -9.99 -3.86 -6.92
N TRP A 75 -10.30 -2.85 -7.70
CA TRP A 75 -11.09 -2.88 -8.92
C TRP A 75 -10.33 -2.25 -10.08
N LYS A 76 -10.42 -2.84 -11.27
CA LYS A 76 -9.83 -2.31 -12.50
C LYS A 76 -10.83 -2.37 -13.64
N ARG A 77 -10.90 -1.33 -14.47
CA ARG A 77 -11.63 -1.40 -15.74
C ARG A 77 -10.87 -2.26 -16.76
N ASP A 78 -11.56 -3.26 -17.32
CA ASP A 78 -11.05 -4.05 -18.44
C ASP A 78 -11.12 -3.28 -19.77
N GLY A 79 -10.61 -3.87 -20.86
CA GLY A 79 -10.60 -3.25 -22.19
C GLY A 79 -12.01 -2.98 -22.76
N LYS A 80 -13.07 -3.51 -22.14
CA LYS A 80 -14.47 -3.26 -22.49
C LYS A 80 -15.13 -2.24 -21.55
N GLY A 81 -14.36 -1.64 -20.64
CA GLY A 81 -14.82 -0.67 -19.66
C GLY A 81 -15.56 -1.27 -18.45
N GLN A 82 -15.55 -2.60 -18.28
CA GLN A 82 -16.24 -3.24 -17.15
C GLN A 82 -15.33 -3.30 -15.92
N ASN A 83 -15.89 -3.05 -14.74
CA ASN A 83 -15.16 -3.18 -13.47
C ASN A 83 -14.93 -4.66 -13.14
N ARG A 84 -13.66 -5.04 -13.03
CA ARG A 84 -13.23 -6.38 -12.60
C ARG A 84 -12.59 -6.31 -11.22
N LYS A 85 -12.97 -7.25 -10.34
CA LYS A 85 -12.27 -7.45 -9.06
C LYS A 85 -10.89 -8.02 -9.34
N ILE A 86 -9.85 -7.40 -8.78
CA ILE A 86 -8.47 -7.84 -8.93
C ILE A 86 -8.03 -8.65 -7.72
N THR A 87 -8.15 -8.07 -6.52
CA THR A 87 -7.77 -8.74 -5.26
C THR A 87 -8.45 -8.08 -4.07
N LEU A 88 -8.72 -8.89 -3.04
CA LEU A 88 -9.02 -8.39 -1.71
C LEU A 88 -7.71 -7.92 -1.06
N VAL A 89 -7.80 -6.86 -0.26
CA VAL A 89 -6.71 -6.21 0.46
C VAL A 89 -6.97 -6.45 1.93
N THR A 90 -5.97 -6.97 2.62
CA THR A 90 -6.01 -7.32 4.04
C THR A 90 -4.87 -6.62 4.78
N PRO A 91 -4.92 -6.55 6.11
CA PRO A 91 -3.88 -5.91 6.91
C PRO A 91 -2.48 -6.35 6.48
N GLY A 92 -1.55 -5.42 6.43
CA GLY A 92 -0.20 -5.65 5.98
C GLY A 92 0.05 -5.51 4.48
N THR A 93 -1.00 -5.31 3.70
CA THR A 93 -0.90 -5.11 2.25
C THR A 93 -0.63 -3.65 1.92
N THR A 94 0.37 -3.40 1.05
CA THR A 94 0.60 -2.08 0.46
C THR A 94 -0.20 -1.85 -0.82
N LEU A 95 -0.60 -0.60 -1.04
CA LEU A 95 -1.23 -0.15 -2.27
C LEU A 95 -0.70 1.22 -2.70
N GLY A 96 -0.75 1.49 -4.01
CA GLY A 96 -0.33 2.77 -4.57
C GLY A 96 1.18 2.93 -4.72
N GLU A 97 1.94 1.86 -4.45
CA GLU A 97 3.40 1.78 -4.60
C GLU A 97 3.84 2.09 -6.02
N MET A 98 3.09 1.63 -7.04
CA MET A 98 3.42 1.84 -8.45
C MET A 98 3.53 3.34 -8.76
N SER A 99 2.46 4.11 -8.52
CA SER A 99 2.43 5.55 -8.77
C SER A 99 3.43 6.34 -7.94
N LEU A 100 3.68 5.91 -6.69
CA LEU A 100 4.74 6.52 -5.87
C LEU A 100 6.10 6.35 -6.55
N ILE A 101 6.41 5.17 -7.07
CA ILE A 101 7.72 4.82 -7.65
C ILE A 101 7.90 5.43 -9.03
N ASP A 102 6.96 5.23 -9.96
CA ASP A 102 7.11 5.58 -11.38
C ASP A 102 6.42 6.90 -11.79
N GLY A 103 5.63 7.49 -10.91
CA GLY A 103 4.88 8.73 -11.17
C GLY A 103 3.69 8.57 -12.11
N GLN A 104 3.36 7.36 -12.54
CA GLN A 104 2.21 7.10 -13.39
C GLN A 104 0.89 7.22 -12.60
N PRO A 105 -0.23 7.51 -13.27
CA PRO A 105 -1.55 7.51 -12.64
C PRO A 105 -1.85 6.20 -11.91
N ARG A 106 -2.75 6.26 -10.92
CA ARG A 106 -3.19 5.09 -10.14
C ARG A 106 -3.65 3.98 -11.08
N PHE A 107 -3.00 2.82 -10.96
CA PHE A 107 -3.29 1.67 -11.80
C PHE A 107 -4.73 1.16 -11.65
N ALA A 108 -5.29 1.20 -10.44
CA ALA A 108 -6.59 0.62 -10.11
C ALA A 108 -7.31 1.44 -9.02
N THR A 109 -8.61 1.20 -8.87
CA THR A 109 -9.43 1.78 -7.80
C THR A 109 -9.39 0.86 -6.58
N CYS A 110 -9.22 1.40 -5.38
CA CYS A 110 -9.32 0.67 -4.12
C CYS A 110 -10.46 1.26 -3.28
N ILE A 111 -11.41 0.42 -2.88
CA ILE A 111 -12.58 0.82 -2.08
C ILE A 111 -12.63 -0.04 -0.83
N THR A 112 -12.81 0.57 0.33
CA THR A 112 -12.97 -0.14 1.60
C THR A 112 -14.24 -0.99 1.60
N THR A 113 -14.16 -2.22 2.08
CA THR A 113 -15.31 -3.12 2.21
C THR A 113 -15.85 -3.16 3.64
N MET A 114 -15.07 -2.65 4.58
CA MET A 114 -15.41 -2.42 5.99
C MET A 114 -14.59 -1.21 6.49
N PRO A 115 -14.82 -0.69 7.72
CA PRO A 115 -13.95 0.33 8.28
C PRO A 115 -12.48 -0.14 8.31
N VAL A 116 -11.55 0.76 8.02
CA VAL A 116 -10.11 0.48 7.95
C VAL A 116 -9.31 1.58 8.60
N ASP A 117 -8.16 1.20 9.16
CA ASP A 117 -7.06 2.10 9.48
C ASP A 117 -5.89 1.82 8.55
N PHE A 118 -5.20 2.86 8.12
CA PHE A 118 -4.07 2.74 7.22
C PHE A 118 -3.02 3.83 7.46
N ALA A 119 -1.77 3.47 7.21
CA ALA A 119 -0.63 4.39 7.25
C ALA A 119 -0.30 4.85 5.82
N VAL A 120 0.07 6.11 5.63
CA VAL A 120 0.37 6.71 4.32
C VAL A 120 1.81 7.17 4.27
N LEU A 121 2.55 6.77 3.23
CA LEU A 121 3.88 7.32 2.94
C LEU A 121 3.83 8.14 1.66
N ARG A 122 4.02 9.46 1.78
CA ARG A 122 4.05 10.38 0.63
C ARG A 122 5.41 10.45 0.00
N ARG A 123 5.48 10.90 -1.26
CA ARG A 123 6.73 11.12 -2.00
C ARG A 123 7.70 12.02 -1.24
N ASP A 124 7.20 13.13 -0.71
CA ASP A 124 8.05 14.07 0.04
C ASP A 124 8.59 13.45 1.34
N ASP A 125 7.77 12.68 2.04
CA ASP A 125 8.20 11.96 3.26
C ASP A 125 9.17 10.83 2.94
N PHE A 126 9.01 10.17 1.79
CA PHE A 126 9.95 9.18 1.27
C PHE A 126 11.30 9.82 0.91
N SER A 127 11.29 10.99 0.26
CA SER A 127 12.50 11.78 -0.02
C SER A 127 13.20 12.20 1.28
N ARG A 128 12.44 12.62 2.30
CA ARG A 128 13.00 12.93 3.62
C ARG A 128 13.62 11.70 4.27
N LEU A 129 12.98 10.53 4.21
CA LEU A 129 13.54 9.27 4.72
C LEU A 129 14.86 8.90 4.04
N LEU A 130 14.96 9.13 2.72
CA LEU A 130 16.19 8.91 1.96
C LEU A 130 17.34 9.81 2.44
N GLU A 131 17.03 11.06 2.79
CA GLU A 131 18.01 12.02 3.31
C GLU A 131 18.42 11.72 4.76
N THR A 132 17.46 11.40 5.63
CA THR A 132 17.71 11.23 7.07
C THR A 132 18.25 9.85 7.44
N ALA A 133 17.82 8.80 6.72
CA ALA A 133 18.17 7.42 7.04
C ALA A 133 18.40 6.60 5.74
N PRO A 134 19.42 6.92 4.93
CA PRO A 134 19.60 6.36 3.59
C PRO A 134 19.73 4.83 3.58
N ARG A 135 20.39 4.24 4.59
CA ARG A 135 20.51 2.78 4.71
C ARG A 135 19.17 2.11 4.96
N LEU A 136 18.34 2.71 5.82
CA LEU A 136 17.00 2.22 6.12
C LEU A 136 16.08 2.38 4.91
N CYS A 137 16.16 3.52 4.23
CA CYS A 137 15.44 3.76 2.97
C CYS A 137 15.80 2.71 1.91
N ALA A 138 17.09 2.38 1.76
CA ALA A 138 17.54 1.33 0.86
C ALA A 138 16.97 -0.05 1.21
N LYS A 139 16.94 -0.43 2.50
CA LYS A 139 16.29 -1.66 2.95
C LYS A 139 14.79 -1.65 2.60
N PHE A 140 14.08 -0.57 2.94
CA PHE A 140 12.65 -0.44 2.65
C PHE A 140 12.33 -0.52 1.15
N MET A 141 13.15 0.09 0.29
CA MET A 141 13.04 -0.05 -1.17
C MET A 141 13.21 -1.48 -1.65
N LEU A 142 14.18 -2.23 -1.09
CA LEU A 142 14.37 -3.63 -1.43
C LEU A 142 13.15 -4.48 -1.05
N LEU A 143 12.50 -4.18 0.08
CA LEU A 143 11.29 -4.85 0.53
C LEU A 143 10.10 -4.55 -0.40
N LEU A 144 9.93 -3.29 -0.82
CA LEU A 144 8.95 -2.93 -1.86
C LEU A 144 9.20 -3.67 -3.18
N LEU A 145 10.45 -3.76 -3.62
CA LEU A 145 10.82 -4.46 -4.85
C LEU A 145 10.51 -5.96 -4.77
N GLN A 146 10.75 -6.59 -3.62
CA GLN A 146 10.41 -7.99 -3.38
C GLN A 146 8.89 -8.21 -3.47
N ILE A 147 8.08 -7.33 -2.85
CA ILE A 147 6.62 -7.38 -2.96
C ILE A 147 6.16 -7.26 -4.41
N MET A 148 6.68 -6.28 -5.16
CA MET A 148 6.31 -6.09 -6.56
C MET A 148 6.70 -7.30 -7.41
N THR A 149 7.87 -7.89 -7.17
CA THR A 149 8.33 -9.10 -7.86
C THR A 149 7.43 -10.29 -7.57
N GLN A 150 7.01 -10.46 -6.32
CA GLN A 150 6.07 -11.51 -5.91
C GLN A 150 4.71 -11.32 -6.59
N ARG A 151 4.16 -10.10 -6.58
CA ARG A 151 2.90 -9.77 -7.27
C ARG A 151 2.98 -10.01 -8.78
N LEU A 152 4.11 -9.71 -9.40
CA LEU A 152 4.34 -9.97 -10.82
C LEU A 152 4.34 -11.47 -11.14
N ARG A 153 4.98 -12.29 -10.29
CA ARG A 153 4.97 -13.76 -10.43
C ARG A 153 3.56 -14.32 -10.26
N GLU A 154 2.84 -13.89 -9.23
CA GLU A 154 1.46 -14.33 -8.99
C GLU A 154 0.53 -13.95 -10.14
N THR A 155 0.64 -12.72 -10.64
CA THR A 155 -0.14 -12.24 -11.78
C THR A 155 0.19 -13.03 -13.05
N SER A 156 1.48 -13.26 -13.33
CA SER A 156 1.92 -14.07 -14.46
C SER A 156 1.40 -15.50 -14.39
N ASN A 157 1.44 -16.13 -13.21
CA ASN A 157 0.91 -17.47 -13.00
C ASN A 157 -0.62 -17.54 -13.20
N ARG A 158 -1.37 -16.52 -12.75
CA ARG A 158 -2.81 -16.41 -13.00
C ARG A 158 -3.14 -16.30 -14.48
N MET A 159 -2.32 -15.58 -15.26
CA MET A 159 -2.50 -15.47 -16.71
C MET A 159 -2.34 -16.82 -17.41
N LEU A 160 -1.37 -17.65 -17.00
CA LEU A 160 -1.18 -18.99 -17.57
C LEU A 160 -2.37 -19.92 -17.28
N GLN A 161 -3.04 -19.76 -16.14
CA GLN A 161 -4.21 -20.56 -15.77
C GLN A 161 -5.48 -20.17 -16.55
N LEU A 162 -5.54 -18.98 -17.15
CA LEU A 162 -6.70 -18.51 -17.91
C LEU A 162 -6.74 -19.02 -19.36
N GLY A 163 -5.76 -19.83 -19.79
CA GLY A 163 -5.65 -20.35 -21.15
C GLY A 163 -5.24 -19.29 -22.17
N PRO A 164 -4.86 -19.69 -23.41
CA PRO A 164 -4.51 -18.72 -24.44
C PRO A 164 -5.70 -17.80 -24.74
N LEU A 165 -5.43 -16.50 -24.92
CA LEU A 165 -6.37 -15.54 -25.49
C LEU A 165 -6.68 -16.00 -26.93
N VAL A 166 -7.76 -16.75 -27.11
CA VAL A 166 -8.30 -17.11 -28.44
C VAL A 166 -8.95 -15.88 -29.06
#